data_AF-A0A934IXQ3-F1
#
_entry.id   AF-A0A934IXQ3-F1
#
_cell.length_a   1.000
_cell.length_b   1.000
_cell.length_c   1.000
_cell.angle_alpha   90.00
_cell.angle_beta   90.00
_cell.angle_gamma   90.00
#
_symmetry.space_group_name_H-M   'P 1'
#
loop_
_entity.id
_entity.type
_entity.pdbx_description
1 polymer ?
#
loop_
_entity_poly.entity_id
_entity_poly.type
_entity_poly.pdbx_seq_one_letter_code
_entity_poly.pdbx_strand_id
1 'polypeptide(L)'
;MNHALAAIERHLGFPISRGRTVASRLQEAGYIERGAPGVAPRISFDGFIALFIGLASDKTLSEVGVAVAKYLDATPRGVSLDGAPTSVVRLGVEILTLAETALEYPSDLAAVSIEVVASWPEVVIRHLEGKTRFVPVGANAYHWQAAGHRTSTTINGAAFRDCVRAIFKGR
;
A
#
# COMPACT_ATOMS: atom_id res chain seq x y z
N MET A 1 6.26 -11.55 -11.34
CA MET A 1 5.33 -11.85 -10.23
C MET A 1 5.98 -12.71 -9.16
N ASN A 2 6.40 -13.95 -9.43
CA ASN A 2 6.99 -14.85 -8.41
C ASN A 2 8.13 -14.23 -7.60
N HIS A 3 9.06 -13.55 -8.27
CA HIS A 3 10.14 -12.81 -7.60
C HIS A 3 9.63 -11.74 -6.64
N ALA A 4 8.59 -11.00 -7.02
CA ALA A 4 7.99 -9.97 -6.18
C ALA A 4 7.32 -10.58 -4.94
N LEU A 5 6.60 -11.69 -5.11
CA LEU A 5 6.00 -12.41 -3.99
C LEU A 5 7.05 -12.96 -3.02
N ALA A 6 8.18 -13.45 -3.53
CA ALA A 6 9.30 -13.88 -2.70
C ALA A 6 9.94 -12.73 -1.92
N ALA A 7 10.11 -11.56 -2.53
CA ALA A 7 10.58 -10.36 -1.84
C ALA A 7 9.60 -9.87 -0.77
N ILE A 8 8.30 -9.91 -1.06
CA ILE A 8 7.23 -9.55 -0.13
C ILE A 8 7.24 -10.49 1.08
N GLU A 9 7.31 -11.80 0.89
CA GLU A 9 7.37 -12.75 2.00
C GLU A 9 8.63 -12.55 2.84
N ARG A 10 9.79 -12.44 2.18
CA ARG A 10 11.08 -12.29 2.85
C ARG A 10 11.17 -11.03 3.70
N HIS A 11 10.68 -9.90 3.19
CA HIS A 11 10.91 -8.59 3.80
C HIS A 11 9.69 -8.06 4.56
N LEU A 12 8.47 -8.38 4.12
CA LEU A 12 7.23 -7.89 4.72
C LEU A 12 6.47 -8.97 5.51
N GLY A 13 6.87 -10.24 5.41
CA GLY A 13 6.29 -11.34 6.17
C GLY A 13 4.93 -11.82 5.67
N PHE A 14 4.44 -11.32 4.53
CA PHE A 14 3.19 -11.82 3.96
C PHE A 14 3.41 -13.15 3.21
N PRO A 15 2.69 -14.24 3.55
CA PRO A 15 2.90 -15.53 2.93
C PRO A 15 2.70 -15.49 1.40
N ILE A 16 3.57 -16.17 0.65
CA ILE A 16 3.47 -16.25 -0.83
C ILE A 16 2.10 -16.78 -1.26
N SER A 17 1.52 -17.74 -0.53
CA SER A 17 0.20 -18.30 -0.83
C SER A 17 -0.89 -17.21 -0.85
N ARG A 18 -0.97 -16.38 0.19
CA ARG A 18 -1.88 -15.24 0.25
C ARG A 18 -1.55 -14.20 -0.82
N GLY A 19 -0.26 -13.93 -1.01
CA GLY A 19 0.25 -13.04 -2.05
C GLY A 19 -0.25 -13.41 -3.46
N ARG A 20 -0.21 -14.69 -3.83
CA ARG A 20 -0.72 -15.19 -5.12
C ARG A 20 -2.21 -14.95 -5.27
N THR A 21 -3.00 -15.29 -4.25
CA THR A 21 -4.46 -15.17 -4.34
C THR A 21 -4.89 -13.71 -4.40
N VAL A 22 -4.28 -12.83 -3.60
CA VAL A 22 -4.54 -11.38 -3.66
C VAL A 22 -4.11 -10.80 -5.00
N ALA A 23 -2.93 -11.16 -5.51
CA ALA A 23 -2.47 -10.70 -6.83
C ALA A 23 -3.45 -11.10 -7.94
N SER A 24 -3.97 -12.33 -7.93
CA SER A 24 -5.00 -12.78 -8.90
C SER A 24 -6.25 -11.92 -8.83
N ARG A 25 -6.75 -11.61 -7.63
CA ARG A 25 -7.92 -10.73 -7.47
C ARG A 25 -7.67 -9.31 -7.94
N LEU A 26 -6.47 -8.78 -7.71
CA LEU A 26 -6.10 -7.45 -8.19
C LEU A 26 -5.91 -7.42 -9.72
N GLN A 27 -5.51 -8.53 -10.34
CA GLN A 27 -5.51 -8.69 -11.80
C GLN A 27 -6.92 -8.78 -12.39
N GLU A 28 -7.88 -9.34 -11.67
CA GLU A 28 -9.31 -9.30 -12.04
C GLU A 28 -9.89 -7.89 -11.91
N ALA A 29 -9.48 -7.14 -10.89
CA ALA A 29 -9.89 -5.77 -10.65
C ALA A 29 -9.15 -4.72 -11.51
N GLY A 30 -8.16 -5.13 -12.32
CA GLY A 30 -7.41 -4.23 -13.22
C GLY A 30 -6.29 -3.43 -12.56
N TYR A 31 -5.95 -3.69 -11.30
CA TYR A 31 -4.85 -3.00 -10.59
C TYR A 31 -3.47 -3.58 -10.90
N ILE A 32 -3.42 -4.84 -11.33
CA ILE A 32 -2.18 -5.51 -11.73
C ILE A 32 -2.36 -6.00 -13.16
N GLU A 33 -1.38 -5.72 -14.02
CA GLU A 33 -1.40 -6.21 -15.38
C GLU A 33 -1.37 -7.75 -15.42
N ARG A 34 -2.18 -8.32 -16.31
CA ARG A 34 -2.13 -9.74 -16.62
C ARG A 34 -0.99 -10.00 -17.59
N GLY A 35 -0.16 -11.00 -17.32
CA GLY A 35 0.87 -11.40 -18.27
C GLY A 35 0.24 -11.88 -19.58
N ALA A 36 0.89 -11.59 -20.71
CA ALA A 36 0.53 -12.16 -21.99
C ALA A 36 1.01 -13.62 -22.11
N PRO A 37 0.43 -14.45 -23.00
CA PRO A 37 0.93 -15.80 -23.28
C PRO A 37 2.44 -15.78 -23.58
N GLY A 38 3.21 -16.60 -22.87
CA GLY A 38 4.67 -16.68 -23.01
C GLY A 38 5.47 -15.55 -22.35
N VAL A 39 4.82 -14.53 -21.77
CA VAL A 39 5.49 -13.41 -21.08
C VAL A 39 5.16 -13.45 -19.60
N ALA A 40 6.17 -13.70 -18.77
CA ALA A 40 5.99 -13.67 -17.32
C ALA A 40 5.58 -12.25 -16.87
N PRO A 41 4.45 -12.08 -16.14
CA PRO A 41 4.01 -10.77 -15.70
C PRO A 41 5.07 -10.13 -14.79
N ARG A 42 5.54 -8.95 -15.17
CA ARG A 42 6.36 -8.09 -14.31
C ARG A 42 5.42 -7.20 -13.50
N ILE A 43 5.76 -6.96 -12.24
CA ILE A 43 4.96 -6.06 -11.41
C ILE A 43 5.45 -4.64 -11.66
N SER A 44 4.54 -3.71 -11.96
CA SER A 44 4.83 -2.28 -11.98
C SER A 44 4.87 -1.72 -10.54
N PHE A 45 5.26 -0.45 -10.37
CA PHE A 45 5.10 0.22 -9.07
C PHE A 45 3.65 0.24 -8.63
N ASP A 46 2.73 0.68 -9.49
CA ASP A 46 1.29 0.71 -9.18
C ASP A 46 0.76 -0.68 -8.77
N GLY A 47 1.16 -1.72 -9.50
CA GLY A 47 0.78 -3.09 -9.17
C GLY A 47 1.37 -3.57 -7.84
N PHE A 48 2.59 -3.15 -7.50
CA PHE A 48 3.20 -3.42 -6.20
C PHE A 48 2.48 -2.69 -5.08
N ILE A 49 2.15 -1.41 -5.25
CA ILE A 49 1.45 -0.59 -4.26
C ILE A 49 0.07 -1.18 -3.99
N ALA A 50 -0.68 -1.54 -5.04
CA ALA A 50 -1.97 -2.21 -4.91
C ALA A 50 -1.85 -3.54 -4.16
N LEU A 51 -0.84 -4.35 -4.47
CA LEU A 51 -0.60 -5.63 -3.78
C LEU A 51 -0.21 -5.43 -2.32
N PHE A 52 0.67 -4.48 -2.03
CA PHE A 52 1.11 -4.11 -0.69
C PHE A 52 -0.08 -3.69 0.19
N ILE A 53 -0.91 -2.76 -0.29
CA ILE A 53 -2.12 -2.31 0.41
C ILE A 53 -3.13 -3.45 0.54
N GLY A 54 -3.34 -4.23 -0.53
CA GLY A 54 -4.25 -5.37 -0.52
C GLY A 54 -3.89 -6.39 0.56
N LEU A 55 -2.61 -6.72 0.70
CA LEU A 55 -2.10 -7.63 1.72
C LEU A 55 -2.21 -7.04 3.14
N ALA A 56 -1.81 -5.77 3.32
CA ALA A 56 -1.79 -5.12 4.61
C ALA A 56 -3.20 -4.76 5.14
N SER A 57 -4.19 -4.63 4.25
CA SER A 57 -5.58 -4.31 4.60
C SER A 57 -6.34 -5.44 5.31
N ASP A 58 -5.79 -6.65 5.30
CA ASP A 58 -6.38 -7.89 5.84
C ASP A 58 -7.85 -8.14 5.41
N LYS A 59 -8.22 -7.70 4.21
CA LYS A 59 -9.58 -7.90 3.67
C LYS A 59 -9.79 -9.31 3.11
N THR A 60 -11.04 -9.70 3.03
CA THR A 60 -11.44 -10.92 2.32
C THR A 60 -11.14 -10.79 0.83
N LEU A 61 -10.99 -11.92 0.14
CA LEU A 61 -10.64 -11.94 -1.29
C LEU A 61 -11.70 -11.28 -2.18
N SER A 62 -12.97 -11.32 -1.79
CA SER A 62 -14.07 -10.66 -2.50
C SER A 62 -14.05 -9.13 -2.34
N GLU A 63 -13.47 -8.63 -1.26
CA GLU A 63 -13.48 -7.20 -0.92
C GLU A 63 -12.18 -6.49 -1.31
N VAL A 64 -11.09 -7.23 -1.53
CA VAL A 64 -9.74 -6.65 -1.66
C VAL A 64 -9.63 -5.60 -2.77
N GLY A 65 -10.29 -5.80 -3.92
CA GLY A 65 -10.26 -4.83 -5.02
C GLY A 65 -10.94 -3.50 -4.65
N VAL A 66 -12.11 -3.57 -4.03
CA VAL A 66 -12.85 -2.38 -3.56
C VAL A 66 -12.09 -1.69 -2.43
N ALA A 67 -11.50 -2.47 -1.52
CA ALA A 67 -10.70 -1.93 -0.43
C ALA A 67 -9.47 -1.18 -0.94
N VAL A 68 -8.70 -1.78 -1.85
CA VAL A 68 -7.51 -1.14 -2.45
C VAL A 68 -7.90 0.18 -3.11
N ALA A 69 -8.99 0.22 -3.88
CA ALA A 69 -9.50 1.47 -4.47
C ALA A 69 -9.66 2.57 -3.41
N LYS A 70 -10.35 2.22 -2.32
CA LYS A 70 -10.68 3.15 -1.23
C LYS A 70 -9.44 3.63 -0.47
N TYR A 71 -8.46 2.75 -0.27
CA TYR A 71 -7.19 3.14 0.34
C TYR A 71 -6.39 4.06 -0.56
N LEU A 72 -6.20 3.70 -1.84
CA LEU A 72 -5.33 4.46 -2.74
C LEU A 72 -5.87 5.87 -3.00
N ASP A 73 -7.18 6.06 -2.97
CA ASP A 73 -7.84 7.38 -3.11
C ASP A 73 -7.92 8.18 -1.79
N ALA A 74 -7.52 7.59 -0.66
CA ALA A 74 -7.56 8.26 0.64
C ALA A 74 -6.73 9.55 0.65
N THR A 75 -7.22 10.58 1.32
CA THR A 75 -6.59 11.90 1.41
C THR A 75 -6.10 12.19 2.83
N PRO A 76 -5.08 13.06 2.98
CA PRO A 76 -4.62 13.53 4.27
C PRO A 76 -5.79 14.08 5.07
N ARG A 77 -6.01 13.53 6.27
CA ARG A 77 -7.08 13.89 7.20
C ARG A 77 -8.51 13.82 6.63
N GLY A 78 -8.70 13.18 5.46
CA GLY A 78 -9.99 13.08 4.78
C GLY A 78 -10.44 14.38 4.12
N VAL A 79 -9.49 15.25 3.74
CA VAL A 79 -9.75 16.47 2.99
C VAL A 79 -10.64 16.17 1.77
N SER A 80 -11.73 16.93 1.63
CA SER A 80 -12.59 16.89 0.45
C SER A 80 -11.77 17.30 -0.78
N LEU A 81 -12.03 16.65 -1.91
CA LEU A 81 -11.42 17.03 -3.18
C LEU A 81 -12.23 18.11 -3.93
N ASP A 82 -13.44 18.42 -3.47
CA ASP A 82 -14.26 19.48 -4.05
C ASP A 82 -13.63 20.85 -3.79
N GLY A 83 -13.28 21.56 -4.86
CA GLY A 83 -12.55 22.83 -4.81
C GLY A 83 -11.12 22.74 -4.25
N ALA A 84 -10.59 21.53 -4.02
CA ALA A 84 -9.26 21.37 -3.45
C ALA A 84 -8.16 21.63 -4.48
N PRO A 85 -6.98 22.14 -4.05
CA PRO A 85 -5.82 22.22 -4.92
C PRO A 85 -5.45 20.84 -5.49
N THR A 86 -4.94 20.81 -6.72
CA THR A 86 -4.40 19.59 -7.33
C THR A 86 -3.21 19.00 -6.57
N SER A 87 -2.62 19.77 -5.64
CA SER A 87 -1.53 19.36 -4.77
C SER A 87 -1.94 18.49 -3.57
N VAL A 88 -3.24 18.17 -3.39
CA VAL A 88 -3.64 17.20 -2.36
C VAL A 88 -3.13 15.81 -2.75
N VAL A 89 -2.05 15.39 -2.09
CA VAL A 89 -1.40 14.09 -2.32
C VAL A 89 -2.31 12.98 -1.81
N ARG A 90 -2.69 12.06 -2.68
CA ARG A 90 -3.42 10.83 -2.32
C ARG A 90 -2.46 9.79 -1.74
N LEU A 91 -2.98 8.85 -0.96
CA LEU A 91 -2.18 7.75 -0.41
C LEU A 91 -1.38 7.00 -1.48
N GLY A 92 -1.99 6.70 -2.64
CA GLY A 92 -1.30 5.99 -3.71
C GLY A 92 -0.04 6.71 -4.19
N VAL A 93 -0.09 8.04 -4.30
CA VAL A 93 1.05 8.88 -4.68
C VAL A 93 2.09 8.90 -3.57
N GLU A 94 1.67 9.01 -2.31
CA GLU A 94 2.59 9.01 -1.16
C GLU A 94 3.38 7.68 -1.07
N ILE A 95 2.72 6.53 -1.22
CA ILE A 95 3.41 5.22 -1.20
C ILE A 95 4.33 5.07 -2.42
N LEU A 96 3.98 5.62 -3.58
CA LEU A 96 4.86 5.66 -4.75
C LEU A 96 6.12 6.48 -4.44
N THR A 97 5.98 7.67 -3.86
CA THR A 97 7.12 8.50 -3.46
C THR A 97 8.01 7.78 -2.44
N LEU A 98 7.44 7.02 -1.50
CA LEU A 98 8.23 6.17 -0.60
C LEU A 98 8.98 5.06 -1.36
N ALA A 99 8.36 4.45 -2.37
CA ALA A 99 9.00 3.43 -3.18
C ALA A 99 10.16 3.99 -4.02
N GLU A 100 10.00 5.17 -4.60
CA GLU A 100 11.07 5.90 -5.30
C GLU A 100 12.21 6.27 -4.33
N THR A 101 11.86 6.80 -3.16
CA THR A 101 12.81 7.10 -2.08
C THR A 101 13.59 5.86 -1.66
N ALA A 102 12.97 4.68 -1.58
CA ALA A 102 13.68 3.44 -1.26
C ALA A 102 14.78 3.09 -2.27
N LEU A 103 14.61 3.48 -3.54
CA LEU A 103 15.56 3.23 -4.60
C LEU A 103 16.67 4.27 -4.63
N GLU A 104 16.31 5.55 -4.51
CA GLU A 104 17.23 6.69 -4.66
C GLU A 104 17.92 7.08 -3.36
N TYR A 105 17.16 7.21 -2.27
CA TYR A 105 17.61 7.69 -0.94
C TYR A 105 17.24 6.68 0.16
N PRO A 106 17.79 5.45 0.13
CA PRO A 106 17.39 4.35 1.02
C PRO A 106 17.56 4.62 2.53
N SER A 107 18.43 5.56 2.90
CA SER A 107 18.62 6.00 4.29
C SER A 107 17.39 6.67 4.87
N ASP A 108 16.60 7.33 4.04
CA ASP A 108 15.56 8.27 4.46
C ASP A 108 14.32 7.54 4.98
N LEU A 109 14.20 6.24 4.66
CA LEU A 109 13.15 5.37 5.19
C LEU A 109 13.47 4.74 6.55
N ALA A 110 14.64 5.01 7.14
CA ALA A 110 15.03 4.40 8.43
C ALA A 110 14.07 4.75 9.57
N ALA A 111 13.52 5.98 9.58
CA ALA A 111 12.58 6.45 10.58
C ALA A 111 11.11 6.28 10.16
N VAL A 112 10.84 5.73 8.98
CA VAL A 112 9.47 5.62 8.44
C VAL A 112 8.75 4.42 9.02
N SER A 113 7.45 4.56 9.28
CA SER A 113 6.55 3.41 9.54
C SER A 113 5.21 3.62 8.83
N ILE A 114 4.65 2.54 8.29
CA ILE A 114 3.39 2.51 7.56
C ILE A 114 2.42 1.61 8.32
N GLU A 115 1.39 2.17 8.91
CA GLU A 115 0.33 1.45 9.63
C GLU A 115 -0.93 1.42 8.76
N VAL A 116 -1.32 0.24 8.28
CA VAL A 116 -2.55 0.01 7.51
C VAL A 116 -3.61 -0.59 8.42
N VAL A 117 -4.73 0.11 8.61
CA VAL A 117 -5.77 -0.25 9.58
C VAL A 117 -6.83 -1.11 8.90
N ALA A 118 -6.94 -2.39 9.23
CA ALA A 118 -7.90 -3.28 8.57
C ALA A 118 -9.37 -2.98 8.93
N SER A 119 -9.64 -2.59 10.17
CA SER A 119 -11.01 -2.37 10.67
C SER A 119 -11.70 -1.13 10.08
N TRP A 120 -10.91 -0.15 9.62
CA TRP A 120 -11.40 1.08 9.01
C TRP A 120 -10.34 1.55 7.99
N PRO A 121 -10.72 1.96 6.75
CA PRO A 121 -9.79 2.32 5.69
C PRO A 121 -8.95 3.58 6.01
N GLU A 122 -7.97 3.40 6.88
CA GLU A 122 -7.02 4.39 7.34
C GLU A 122 -5.60 3.87 7.13
N VAL A 123 -4.72 4.75 6.67
CA VAL A 123 -3.28 4.51 6.70
C VAL A 123 -2.60 5.64 7.43
N VAL A 124 -1.72 5.31 8.36
CA VAL A 124 -0.88 6.28 9.06
C VAL A 124 0.56 6.06 8.63
N ILE A 125 1.16 7.08 8.04
CA ILE A 125 2.58 7.10 7.71
C ILE A 125 3.26 8.02 8.71
N ARG A 126 4.23 7.48 9.46
CA ARG A 126 5.06 8.28 10.38
C ARG A 126 6.41 8.48 9.73
N HIS A 127 6.88 9.72 9.78
CA HIS A 127 8.22 10.16 9.43
C HIS A 127 8.89 10.69 10.69
N LEU A 128 10.16 11.11 10.57
CA LEU A 128 10.89 11.71 11.70
C LEU A 128 10.19 12.99 12.23
N GLU A 129 9.64 13.80 11.33
CA GLU A 129 9.08 15.12 11.66
C GLU A 129 7.61 15.07 12.10
N GLY A 130 6.93 13.93 11.93
CA GLY A 130 5.51 13.83 12.25
C GLY A 130 4.83 12.63 11.64
N LYS A 131 3.50 12.65 11.64
CA LYS A 131 2.68 11.59 11.04
C LYS A 131 1.58 12.18 10.16
N THR A 132 1.35 11.55 9.03
CA THR A 132 0.25 11.85 8.12
C THR A 132 -0.75 10.71 8.20
N ARG A 133 -2.01 11.06 8.43
CA ARG A 133 -3.12 10.10 8.46
C ARG A 133 -3.93 10.27 7.17
N PHE A 134 -4.02 9.21 6.39
CA PHE A 134 -4.86 9.11 5.21
C PHE A 134 -6.14 8.37 5.57
N VAL A 135 -7.29 8.96 5.29
CA VAL A 135 -8.63 8.37 5.48
C VAL A 135 -9.48 8.65 4.24
N PRO A 136 -10.65 8.02 4.07
CA PRO A 136 -11.48 8.25 2.89
C PRO A 136 -11.83 9.73 2.75
N VAL A 137 -11.96 10.18 1.50
CA VAL A 137 -12.35 11.56 1.17
C VAL A 137 -13.63 11.94 1.93
N GLY A 138 -13.63 13.11 2.58
CA GLY A 138 -14.74 13.62 3.37
C GLY A 138 -14.89 12.99 4.77
N ALA A 139 -14.11 11.97 5.11
CA ALA A 139 -14.18 11.37 6.44
C ALA A 139 -13.47 12.24 7.49
N ASN A 140 -14.06 12.35 8.69
CA ASN A 140 -13.41 13.03 9.80
C ASN A 140 -12.35 12.13 10.44
N ALA A 141 -11.08 12.41 10.18
CA ALA A 141 -9.94 11.68 10.72
C ALA A 141 -9.81 11.72 12.26
N TYR A 142 -10.54 12.57 12.96
CA TYR A 142 -10.53 12.71 14.42
C TYR A 142 -11.68 11.98 15.10
N HIS A 143 -12.69 11.54 14.35
CA HIS A 143 -13.77 10.74 14.90
C HIS A 143 -13.37 9.28 14.87
N TRP A 144 -13.44 8.63 16.03
CA TRP A 144 -13.34 7.18 16.11
C TRP A 144 -14.55 6.57 15.42
N GLN A 145 -14.38 6.20 14.16
CA GLN A 145 -15.41 5.58 13.34
C GLN A 145 -15.22 4.07 13.40
N ALA A 146 -15.68 3.42 14.48
CA ALA A 146 -15.85 1.97 14.48
C ALA A 146 -16.82 1.49 15.56
N ALA A 147 -17.85 0.76 15.11
CA ALA A 147 -18.40 -0.34 15.88
C ALA A 147 -17.41 -1.51 15.78
N GLY A 148 -16.45 -1.63 16.70
CA GLY A 148 -15.55 -2.79 16.78
C GLY A 148 -14.12 -2.53 17.25
N HIS A 149 -13.35 -3.60 17.38
CA HIS A 149 -11.93 -3.57 17.79
C HIS A 149 -11.03 -3.14 16.61
N ARG A 150 -10.08 -2.23 16.86
CA ARG A 150 -9.14 -1.75 15.85
C ARG A 150 -8.07 -2.81 15.60
N THR A 151 -7.95 -3.25 14.35
CA THR A 151 -6.87 -4.13 13.89
C THR A 151 -6.04 -3.42 12.82
N SER A 152 -4.73 -3.62 12.83
CA SER A 152 -3.82 -2.97 11.88
C SER A 152 -2.58 -3.81 11.62
N THR A 153 -1.97 -3.59 10.45
CA THR A 153 -0.66 -4.12 10.09
C THR A 153 0.32 -2.97 10.01
N THR A 154 1.42 -3.04 10.78
CA THR A 154 2.49 -2.03 10.75
C THR A 154 3.71 -2.58 10.03
N ILE A 155 4.17 -1.84 9.01
CA ILE A 155 5.38 -2.13 8.24
C ILE A 155 6.44 -1.07 8.59
N ASN A 156 7.63 -1.53 8.97
CA ASN A 156 8.78 -0.65 9.17
C ASN A 156 9.33 -0.18 7.81
N GLY A 157 9.77 1.08 7.72
CA GLY A 157 10.31 1.67 6.50
C GLY A 157 11.54 0.96 5.94
N ALA A 158 12.40 0.39 6.79
CA ALA A 158 13.53 -0.44 6.35
C ALA A 158 13.07 -1.75 5.68
N ALA A 159 12.02 -2.38 6.21
CA ALA A 159 11.43 -3.58 5.60
C ALA A 159 10.77 -3.26 4.25
N PHE A 160 10.02 -2.15 4.19
CA PHE A 160 9.45 -1.64 2.95
C PHE A 160 10.54 -1.35 1.90
N ARG A 161 11.60 -0.63 2.31
CA ARG A 161 12.76 -0.32 1.47
C ARG A 161 13.40 -1.56 0.89
N ASP A 162 13.73 -2.54 1.75
CA ASP A 162 14.43 -3.74 1.32
C ASP A 162 13.56 -4.57 0.37
N CYS A 163 12.25 -4.61 0.60
CA CYS A 163 11.28 -5.22 -0.32
C CYS A 163 11.30 -4.53 -1.69
N VAL A 164 11.13 -3.20 -1.74
CA VAL A 164 11.10 -2.42 -2.99
C VAL A 164 12.41 -2.60 -3.76
N ARG A 165 13.56 -2.49 -3.10
CA ARG A 165 14.87 -2.68 -3.73
C ARG A 165 15.03 -4.10 -4.27
N ALA A 166 14.63 -5.11 -3.49
CA ALA A 166 14.66 -6.49 -3.94
C ALA A 166 13.83 -6.68 -5.21
N ILE A 167 12.65 -6.05 -5.32
CA ILE A 167 11.75 -6.17 -6.48
C ILE A 167 12.30 -5.45 -7.71
N PHE A 168 12.74 -4.20 -7.56
CA PHE A 168 12.92 -3.27 -8.70
C PHE A 168 14.37 -2.96 -9.05
N LYS A 169 15.33 -3.10 -8.13
CA LYS A 169 16.76 -2.89 -8.44
C LYS A 169 17.45 -4.16 -8.94
N GLY A 170 16.85 -5.33 -8.71
CA GLY A 170 17.53 -6.60 -8.92
C GLY A 170 18.67 -6.80 -7.91
N ARG A 171 19.10 -8.04 -7.72
CA ARG A 171 20.30 -8.34 -6.91
C ARG A 171 21.55 -7.73 -7.54
#